data_AF-A0A356T0W9-F1
#
_entry.id   AF-A0A356T0W9-F1
#
_cell.length_a   1.000
_cell.length_b   1.000
_cell.length_c   1.000
_cell.angle_alpha   90.00
_cell.angle_beta   90.00
_cell.angle_gamma   90.00
#
_symmetry.space_group_name_H-M   'P 1'
#
loop_
_entity.id
_entity.type
_entity.pdbx_description
1 polymer ?
#
loop_
_entity_poly.entity_id
_entity_poly.type
_entity_poly.pdbx_seq_one_letter_code
_entity_poly.pdbx_strand_id
1 'polypeptide(L)'
;MTQPDSPPYREIPFNGLDANTRQRLIDAIEGRSSPRPILSQPSSTGGAVFGWVFLACVGIAGVLGLAIIEFGSPADHAQSWAFIPGYACGLFLATWGVVRALRTAALAKAMPFRRGRYVFPTDLVIADSDTITIVPMGRLKKLDGVHRHVNGIYQATDLNFEFEGWGKEFFSVRGKELAEQIMDEMHFSQQRISEAVQHQDLEMLGAMDLFFESRISPVWNDPAAAKQAASQAQGQALATPISPVLQRAALLGLATAVLAAPLWFGRNLASDEAAFARARDLNTTWAFNHYLRAGGRHVQEVEDQLLPEAAFAEAQREGTVSALRDFVREHPNSARIDEARAAIHERFAQVRRDFLAQAATGDPRMPAFMGQLLDWLPAHDSPPVRVRFFAPSAESLALIDQNNDLLGEVEGVTGGIAPVAPHFTPERSERRENGITTTLQQGFAPIFPSDVMQLEHAGRIGPAQQAEALTQPAFDVSYTIRPSGSVYTSDSSTRGFVGIHVDFHIQMRIPDSGETWGLDTSVEPPEHFTVTSYDRLGFDANGDSAYQDGLVYSVMGNRAFSNLGNQLSLAFFRPDSNAYRQAQVASERDMRGDPPRPGLGNLPPDLAEALGNLPSGY
;
A
#
# COMPACT_ATOMS: atom_id res chain seq x y z
N MET A 1 -80.00 -2.75 -10.04
CA MET A 1 -79.90 -4.19 -10.41
C MET A 1 -78.63 -4.77 -9.81
N THR A 2 -78.68 -5.29 -8.60
CA THR A 2 -77.59 -6.07 -7.99
C THR A 2 -78.00 -7.53 -8.01
N GLN A 3 -77.54 -8.28 -9.02
CA GLN A 3 -77.58 -9.73 -8.95
C GLN A 3 -76.63 -10.18 -7.83
N PRO A 4 -77.07 -11.02 -6.88
CA PRO A 4 -76.26 -11.48 -5.75
C PRO A 4 -74.95 -12.19 -6.13
N ASP A 5 -74.84 -12.69 -7.37
CA ASP A 5 -73.72 -13.52 -7.84
C ASP A 5 -72.73 -12.83 -8.81
N SER A 6 -72.78 -11.49 -8.94
CA SER A 6 -71.82 -10.79 -9.80
C SER A 6 -70.40 -10.78 -9.19
N PRO A 7 -69.31 -10.95 -9.97
CA PRO A 7 -67.95 -10.88 -9.45
C PRO A 7 -67.61 -9.47 -8.91
N PRO A 8 -66.72 -9.35 -7.90
CA PRO A 8 -66.39 -8.08 -7.25
C PRO A 8 -65.68 -7.07 -8.14
N TYR A 9 -65.06 -7.55 -9.21
CA TYR A 9 -64.44 -6.75 -10.26
C TYR A 9 -64.51 -7.53 -11.58
N ARG A 10 -64.16 -6.88 -12.68
CA ARG A 10 -64.07 -7.53 -14.01
C ARG A 10 -62.76 -7.18 -14.68
N GLU A 11 -62.16 -8.17 -15.32
CA GLU A 11 -61.01 -7.99 -16.20
C GLU A 11 -61.46 -8.24 -17.63
N ILE A 12 -61.40 -7.21 -18.46
CA ILE A 12 -61.85 -7.28 -19.85
C ILE A 12 -60.71 -6.81 -20.75
N PRO A 13 -60.28 -7.60 -21.74
CA PRO A 13 -59.36 -7.11 -22.76
C PRO A 13 -59.96 -5.87 -23.42
N PHE A 14 -59.22 -4.77 -23.52
CA PHE A 14 -59.70 -3.52 -24.10
C PHE A 14 -60.27 -3.72 -25.51
N ASN A 15 -59.60 -4.54 -26.32
CA ASN A 15 -60.08 -4.89 -27.66
C ASN A 15 -61.36 -5.74 -27.66
N GLY A 16 -61.69 -6.39 -26.54
CA GLY A 16 -62.92 -7.17 -26.38
C GLY A 16 -64.16 -6.30 -26.18
N LEU A 17 -63.99 -5.04 -25.77
CA LEU A 17 -65.08 -4.05 -25.74
C LEU A 17 -65.56 -3.74 -27.16
N ASP A 18 -66.85 -3.42 -27.30
CA ASP A 18 -67.41 -2.91 -28.55
C ASP A 18 -66.76 -1.58 -28.96
N ALA A 19 -66.77 -1.28 -30.26
CA ALA A 19 -66.02 -0.15 -30.82
C ALA A 19 -66.48 1.20 -30.25
N ASN A 20 -67.78 1.35 -29.96
CA ASN A 20 -68.34 2.58 -29.38
C ASN A 20 -67.85 2.77 -27.94
N THR A 21 -67.89 1.71 -27.13
CA THR A 21 -67.43 1.73 -25.74
C THR A 21 -65.92 1.99 -25.66
N ARG A 22 -65.11 1.43 -26.58
CA ARG A 22 -63.67 1.74 -26.67
C ARG A 22 -63.42 3.23 -26.90
N GLN A 23 -64.09 3.81 -27.90
CA GLN A 23 -63.94 5.21 -28.24
C GLN A 23 -64.45 6.12 -27.12
N ARG A 24 -65.59 5.77 -26.52
CA ARG A 24 -66.17 6.47 -25.38
C ARG A 24 -65.23 6.46 -24.17
N LEU A 25 -64.57 5.35 -23.88
CA LEU A 25 -63.57 5.25 -22.81
C LEU A 25 -62.36 6.15 -23.07
N ILE A 26 -61.84 6.15 -24.30
CA ILE A 26 -60.72 7.02 -24.68
C ILE A 26 -61.12 8.48 -24.52
N ASP A 27 -62.28 8.87 -25.07
CA ASP A 27 -62.76 10.25 -25.02
C ASP A 27 -63.07 10.70 -23.60
N ALA A 28 -63.57 9.81 -22.74
CA ALA A 28 -63.81 10.09 -21.33
C ALA A 28 -62.49 10.28 -20.56
N ILE A 29 -61.49 9.39 -20.76
CA ILE A 29 -60.15 9.51 -20.16
C ILE A 29 -59.45 10.80 -20.60
N GLU A 30 -59.63 11.21 -21.85
CA GLU A 30 -59.06 12.45 -22.39
C GLU A 30 -59.90 13.70 -22.10
N GLY A 31 -61.04 13.55 -21.43
CA GLY A 31 -61.94 14.65 -21.05
C GLY A 31 -62.75 15.25 -22.21
N ARG A 32 -62.75 14.59 -23.37
CA ARG A 32 -63.46 14.99 -24.60
C ARG A 32 -64.96 14.68 -24.58
N SER A 33 -65.41 13.71 -23.77
CA SER A 33 -66.82 13.32 -23.66
C SER A 33 -67.25 13.15 -22.20
N SER A 34 -68.57 13.07 -21.98
CA SER A 34 -69.17 12.70 -20.69
C SER A 34 -69.48 11.19 -20.64
N PRO A 35 -69.32 10.53 -19.47
CA PRO A 35 -68.91 11.09 -18.19
C PRO A 35 -67.39 11.34 -18.11
N ARG A 36 -66.98 12.41 -17.42
CA ARG A 36 -65.57 12.69 -17.12
C ARG A 36 -65.13 11.93 -15.86
N PRO A 37 -63.85 11.54 -15.75
CA PRO A 37 -63.35 10.96 -14.52
C PRO A 37 -63.37 12.01 -13.41
N ILE A 38 -64.01 11.68 -12.28
CA ILE A 38 -64.03 12.49 -11.06
C ILE A 38 -62.61 12.57 -10.47
N LEU A 39 -61.85 11.48 -10.62
CA LEU A 39 -60.45 11.42 -10.23
C LEU A 39 -59.64 10.68 -11.28
N SER A 40 -58.47 11.23 -11.65
CA SER A 40 -57.55 10.59 -12.58
C SER A 40 -56.14 10.59 -12.02
N GLN A 41 -55.48 9.43 -12.11
CA GLN A 41 -54.07 9.26 -11.78
C GLN A 41 -53.37 8.56 -12.94
N PRO A 42 -52.97 9.32 -13.97
CA PRO A 42 -52.28 8.76 -15.12
C PRO A 42 -50.90 8.22 -14.70
N SER A 43 -50.51 7.10 -15.29
CA SER A 43 -49.19 6.51 -15.09
C SER A 43 -48.11 7.39 -15.76
N SER A 44 -47.08 7.76 -14.99
CA SER A 44 -45.96 8.55 -15.52
C SER A 44 -45.03 7.67 -16.36
N THR A 45 -45.19 7.74 -17.68
CA THR A 45 -44.29 7.02 -18.60
C THR A 45 -42.87 7.58 -18.52
N GLY A 46 -42.72 8.91 -18.53
CA GLY A 46 -41.41 9.57 -18.49
C GLY A 46 -40.63 9.26 -17.21
N GLY A 47 -41.28 9.37 -16.04
CA GLY A 47 -40.65 9.07 -14.76
C GLY A 47 -40.26 7.59 -14.62
N ALA A 48 -41.11 6.68 -15.08
CA ALA A 48 -40.81 5.26 -15.06
C ALA A 48 -39.65 4.89 -16.00
N VAL A 49 -39.65 5.40 -17.24
CA VAL A 49 -38.54 5.19 -18.19
C VAL A 49 -37.24 5.74 -17.61
N PHE A 50 -37.25 6.95 -17.06
CA PHE A 50 -36.09 7.54 -16.41
C PHE A 50 -35.56 6.66 -15.26
N GLY A 51 -36.43 6.17 -14.38
CA GLY A 51 -36.03 5.29 -13.27
C GLY A 51 -35.35 3.99 -13.74
N TRP A 52 -35.86 3.39 -14.81
CA TRP A 52 -35.27 2.18 -15.39
C TRP A 52 -33.95 2.44 -16.13
N VAL A 53 -33.84 3.58 -16.83
CA VAL A 53 -32.58 4.01 -17.46
C VAL A 53 -31.53 4.31 -16.41
N PHE A 54 -31.91 5.00 -15.32
CA PHE A 54 -31.02 5.25 -14.20
C PHE A 54 -30.50 3.94 -13.59
N LEU A 55 -31.38 2.97 -13.36
CA LEU A 55 -30.97 1.64 -12.89
C LEU A 55 -29.99 0.97 -13.85
N ALA A 56 -30.20 1.11 -15.16
CA ALA A 56 -29.30 0.56 -16.15
C ALA A 56 -27.91 1.22 -16.09
N CYS A 57 -27.87 2.55 -15.97
CA CYS A 57 -26.62 3.30 -15.80
C CYS A 57 -25.87 2.91 -14.54
N VAL A 58 -26.57 2.69 -13.42
CA VAL A 58 -25.97 2.18 -12.17
C VAL A 58 -25.34 0.80 -12.39
N GLY A 59 -26.03 -0.11 -13.08
CA GLY A 59 -25.48 -1.42 -13.44
C GLY A 59 -24.20 -1.34 -14.28
N ILE A 60 -24.21 -0.49 -15.31
CA ILE A 60 -23.04 -0.26 -16.19
C ILE A 60 -21.88 0.35 -15.40
N ALA A 61 -22.15 1.39 -14.60
CA ALA A 61 -21.14 2.04 -13.78
C ALA A 61 -20.53 1.07 -12.76
N GLY A 62 -21.33 0.17 -12.19
CA GLY A 62 -20.84 -0.91 -11.32
C GLY A 62 -19.87 -1.84 -12.04
N VAL A 63 -20.22 -2.31 -13.24
CA VAL A 63 -19.33 -3.18 -14.05
C VAL A 63 -18.02 -2.46 -14.40
N LEU A 64 -18.08 -1.20 -14.84
CA LEU A 64 -16.90 -0.41 -15.18
C LEU A 64 -16.03 -0.14 -13.95
N GLY A 65 -16.66 0.21 -12.82
CA GLY A 65 -15.97 0.41 -11.54
C GLY A 65 -15.24 -0.83 -11.10
N LEU A 66 -15.85 -2.01 -11.20
CA LEU A 66 -15.18 -3.27 -10.90
C LEU A 66 -14.03 -3.54 -11.88
N ALA A 67 -14.17 -3.23 -13.17
CA ALA A 67 -13.15 -3.50 -14.17
C ALA A 67 -11.83 -2.75 -13.91
N ILE A 68 -11.90 -1.53 -13.37
CA ILE A 68 -10.73 -0.65 -13.18
C ILE A 68 -10.00 -0.84 -11.84
N ILE A 69 -10.64 -1.45 -10.83
CA ILE A 69 -10.00 -1.69 -9.52
C ILE A 69 -8.70 -2.46 -9.73
N GLU A 70 -7.57 -1.90 -9.27
CA GLU A 70 -6.22 -2.49 -9.31
C GLU A 70 -5.74 -2.92 -10.71
N PHE A 71 -6.37 -2.40 -11.76
CA PHE A 71 -6.03 -2.78 -13.13
C PHE A 71 -4.57 -2.42 -13.48
N GLY A 72 -3.79 -3.44 -13.88
CA GLY A 72 -2.37 -3.27 -14.22
C GLY A 72 -1.46 -2.91 -13.04
N SER A 73 -1.89 -3.13 -11.80
CA SER A 73 -1.02 -3.00 -10.62
C SER A 73 -0.03 -4.19 -10.56
N PRO A 74 1.29 -3.97 -10.44
CA PRO A 74 2.24 -5.08 -10.31
C PRO A 74 1.91 -6.03 -9.16
N ALA A 75 1.33 -5.53 -8.06
CA ALA A 75 1.04 -6.32 -6.86
C ALA A 75 -0.33 -7.01 -6.86
N ASP A 76 -1.36 -6.38 -7.44
CA ASP A 76 -2.76 -6.77 -7.22
C ASP A 76 -3.59 -6.79 -8.53
N HIS A 77 -2.95 -7.02 -9.68
CA HIS A 77 -3.63 -6.97 -10.97
C HIS A 77 -4.74 -8.02 -11.14
N ALA A 78 -4.68 -9.15 -10.43
CA ALA A 78 -5.63 -10.26 -10.58
C ALA A 78 -6.79 -10.16 -9.57
N GLN A 79 -8.02 -10.03 -10.06
CA GLN A 79 -9.21 -10.11 -9.21
C GLN A 79 -9.51 -11.56 -8.85
N SER A 80 -9.86 -11.81 -7.59
CA SER A 80 -10.34 -13.12 -7.17
C SER A 80 -11.72 -13.44 -7.80
N TRP A 81 -12.10 -14.72 -7.79
CA TRP A 81 -13.39 -15.18 -8.30
C TRP A 81 -14.58 -14.55 -7.55
N ALA A 82 -14.37 -14.02 -6.34
CA ALA A 82 -15.39 -13.35 -5.53
C ALA A 82 -15.95 -12.07 -6.19
N PHE A 83 -15.29 -11.55 -7.24
CA PHE A 83 -15.78 -10.41 -8.01
C PHE A 83 -16.85 -10.79 -9.04
N ILE A 84 -16.95 -12.05 -9.45
CA ILE A 84 -17.91 -12.52 -10.47
C ILE A 84 -19.37 -12.18 -10.11
N PRO A 85 -19.86 -12.38 -8.86
CA PRO A 85 -21.20 -11.95 -8.45
C PRO A 85 -21.45 -10.45 -8.64
N GLY A 86 -20.42 -9.61 -8.45
CA GLY A 86 -20.48 -8.17 -8.67
C GLY A 86 -20.73 -7.83 -10.15
N TYR A 87 -19.94 -8.43 -11.04
CA TYR A 87 -20.15 -8.29 -12.49
C TYR A 87 -21.53 -8.82 -12.92
N ALA A 88 -21.95 -9.99 -12.40
CA ALA A 88 -23.24 -10.59 -12.70
C ALA A 88 -24.41 -9.68 -12.29
N CYS A 89 -24.34 -9.10 -11.10
CA CYS A 89 -25.33 -8.14 -10.61
C CYS A 89 -25.37 -6.88 -11.48
N GLY A 90 -24.22 -6.29 -11.79
CA GLY A 90 -24.14 -5.10 -12.64
C GLY A 90 -24.70 -5.32 -14.05
N LEU A 91 -24.33 -6.42 -14.71
CA LEU A 91 -24.85 -6.80 -16.03
C LEU A 91 -26.35 -7.10 -16.02
N PHE A 92 -26.84 -7.75 -14.96
CA PHE A 92 -28.26 -8.01 -14.77
C PHE A 92 -29.05 -6.70 -14.64
N LEU A 93 -28.61 -5.78 -13.78
CA LEU A 93 -29.28 -4.49 -13.57
C LEU A 93 -29.25 -3.63 -14.83
N ALA A 94 -28.11 -3.60 -15.54
CA ALA A 94 -27.97 -2.92 -16.83
C ALA A 94 -29.02 -3.41 -17.83
N THR A 95 -29.05 -4.72 -18.06
CA THR A 95 -29.95 -5.33 -19.05
C THR A 95 -31.42 -5.24 -18.63
N TRP A 96 -31.71 -5.54 -17.37
CA TRP A 96 -33.07 -5.46 -16.83
C TRP A 96 -33.61 -4.03 -16.94
N GLY A 97 -32.82 -3.03 -16.56
CA GLY A 97 -33.17 -1.61 -16.65
C GLY A 97 -33.49 -1.21 -18.09
N VAL A 98 -32.61 -1.52 -19.04
CA VAL A 98 -32.84 -1.22 -20.48
C VAL A 98 -34.11 -1.89 -20.99
N VAL A 99 -34.27 -3.20 -20.76
CA VAL A 99 -35.45 -3.92 -21.28
C VAL A 99 -36.74 -3.41 -20.62
N ARG A 100 -36.73 -3.05 -19.34
CA ARG A 100 -37.90 -2.45 -18.66
C ARG A 100 -38.20 -1.04 -19.13
N ALA A 101 -37.19 -0.23 -19.43
CA ALA A 101 -37.38 1.09 -20.03
C ALA A 101 -38.04 0.96 -21.41
N LEU A 102 -37.52 0.08 -22.26
CA LEU A 102 -38.08 -0.22 -23.58
C LEU A 102 -39.50 -0.78 -23.49
N ARG A 103 -39.77 -1.70 -22.54
CA ARG A 103 -41.11 -2.22 -22.28
C ARG A 103 -42.08 -1.11 -21.88
N THR A 104 -41.67 -0.22 -20.99
CA THR A 104 -42.51 0.89 -20.51
C THR A 104 -42.86 1.85 -21.65
N ALA A 105 -41.88 2.21 -22.48
CA ALA A 105 -42.08 3.05 -23.65
C ALA A 105 -42.95 2.37 -24.73
N ALA A 106 -42.71 1.08 -24.99
CA ALA A 106 -43.49 0.29 -25.92
C ALA A 106 -44.96 0.16 -25.48
N LEU A 107 -45.19 -0.10 -24.18
CA LEU A 107 -46.55 -0.15 -23.61
C LEU A 107 -47.26 1.19 -23.74
N ALA A 108 -46.58 2.32 -23.51
CA ALA A 108 -47.19 3.63 -23.67
C ALA A 108 -47.61 3.92 -25.12
N LYS A 109 -46.83 3.44 -26.10
CA LYS A 109 -47.15 3.58 -27.53
C LYS A 109 -48.22 2.59 -28.01
N ALA A 110 -48.30 1.42 -27.38
CA ALA A 110 -49.17 0.33 -27.78
C ALA A 110 -50.64 0.50 -27.36
N MET A 111 -50.92 1.40 -26.41
CA MET A 111 -52.27 1.64 -25.90
C MET A 111 -52.88 2.88 -26.57
N PRO A 112 -54.15 2.83 -27.01
CA PRO A 112 -54.85 3.98 -27.60
C PRO A 112 -55.40 4.97 -26.56
N PHE A 113 -55.19 4.69 -25.26
CA PHE A 113 -55.60 5.53 -24.14
C PHE A 113 -54.41 5.85 -23.24
N ARG A 114 -54.53 6.91 -22.44
CA ARG A 114 -53.57 7.20 -21.38
C ARG A 114 -53.69 6.13 -20.29
N ARG A 115 -52.58 5.44 -20.01
CA ARG A 115 -52.54 4.39 -18.99
C ARG A 115 -52.67 4.99 -17.59
N GLY A 116 -53.41 4.35 -16.69
CA GLY A 116 -53.54 4.78 -15.30
C GLY A 116 -54.85 4.36 -14.64
N ARG A 117 -55.17 5.00 -13.51
CA ARG A 117 -56.38 4.72 -12.72
C ARG A 117 -57.35 5.88 -12.81
N TYR A 118 -58.63 5.59 -13.03
CA TYR A 118 -59.67 6.57 -13.31
C TYR A 118 -60.93 6.23 -12.50
N VAL A 119 -61.39 7.16 -11.68
CA VAL A 119 -62.65 7.03 -10.93
C VAL A 119 -63.75 7.71 -11.72
N PHE A 120 -64.70 6.93 -12.20
CA PHE A 120 -65.94 7.40 -12.82
C PHE A 120 -67.12 7.28 -11.85
N PRO A 121 -68.26 7.92 -12.13
CA PRO A 121 -69.45 7.83 -11.28
C PRO A 121 -69.89 6.40 -10.96
N THR A 122 -69.83 5.50 -11.95
CA THR A 122 -70.30 4.12 -11.83
C THR A 122 -69.20 3.12 -11.51
N ASP A 123 -67.95 3.40 -11.87
CA ASP A 123 -66.85 2.42 -11.81
C ASP A 123 -65.49 3.08 -11.54
N LEU A 124 -64.64 2.37 -10.82
CA LEU A 124 -63.20 2.58 -10.86
C LEU A 124 -62.61 1.75 -12.01
N VAL A 125 -61.93 2.41 -12.94
CA VAL A 125 -61.29 1.80 -14.11
C VAL A 125 -59.77 1.87 -13.96
N ILE A 126 -59.13 0.71 -13.93
CA ILE A 126 -57.67 0.56 -13.92
C ILE A 126 -57.25 0.13 -15.32
N ALA A 127 -56.64 1.06 -16.07
CA ALA A 127 -56.25 0.90 -17.46
C ALA A 127 -54.72 0.92 -17.59
N ASP A 128 -54.04 -0.07 -16.99
CA ASP A 128 -52.56 -0.12 -16.96
C ASP A 128 -51.94 -0.96 -18.09
N SER A 129 -52.71 -1.85 -18.73
CA SER A 129 -52.31 -2.71 -19.85
C SER A 129 -53.41 -2.81 -20.91
N ASP A 130 -53.30 -3.77 -21.83
CA ASP A 130 -54.31 -4.13 -22.83
C ASP A 130 -55.56 -4.78 -22.23
N THR A 131 -55.55 -5.11 -20.94
CA THR A 131 -56.69 -5.60 -20.17
C THR A 131 -57.03 -4.55 -19.14
N ILE A 132 -58.28 -4.09 -19.15
CA ILE A 132 -58.76 -3.12 -18.18
C ILE A 132 -59.44 -3.84 -17.03
N THR A 133 -59.20 -3.37 -15.81
CA THR A 133 -59.90 -3.84 -14.61
C THR A 133 -60.96 -2.83 -14.23
N ILE A 134 -62.19 -3.31 -14.03
CA ILE A 134 -63.37 -2.49 -13.74
C ILE A 134 -63.91 -2.92 -12.38
N VAL A 135 -63.90 -1.99 -11.42
CA VAL A 135 -64.39 -2.20 -10.06
C VAL A 135 -65.67 -1.36 -9.87
N PRO A 136 -66.84 -1.97 -9.68
CA PRO A 136 -68.10 -1.23 -9.58
C PRO A 136 -68.15 -0.32 -8.35
N MET A 137 -68.56 0.93 -8.54
CA MET A 137 -68.69 1.91 -7.45
C MET A 137 -69.83 1.55 -6.49
N GLY A 138 -70.83 0.81 -6.96
CA GLY A 138 -71.89 0.25 -6.10
C GLY A 138 -71.40 -0.73 -5.03
N ARG A 139 -70.12 -1.14 -5.07
CA ARG A 139 -69.47 -1.98 -4.03
C ARG A 139 -68.55 -1.19 -3.10
N LEU A 140 -68.51 0.13 -3.21
CA LEU A 140 -67.76 0.99 -2.31
C LEU A 140 -68.36 0.91 -0.90
N LYS A 141 -67.59 0.34 0.04
CA LYS A 141 -67.95 0.27 1.46
C LYS A 141 -67.64 1.58 2.19
N LYS A 142 -66.48 2.17 1.87
CA LYS A 142 -65.97 3.35 2.57
C LYS A 142 -65.13 4.23 1.66
N LEU A 143 -65.31 5.54 1.81
CA LEU A 143 -64.47 6.58 1.22
C LEU A 143 -64.02 7.51 2.35
N ASP A 144 -62.71 7.59 2.60
CA ASP A 144 -62.13 8.50 3.59
C ASP A 144 -61.00 9.34 2.98
N GLY A 145 -60.90 10.60 3.37
CA GLY A 145 -59.75 11.47 3.05
C GLY A 145 -58.86 11.71 4.27
N VAL A 146 -57.55 11.44 4.15
CA VAL A 146 -56.57 11.71 5.20
C VAL A 146 -55.61 12.80 4.76
N HIS A 147 -55.59 13.95 5.46
CA HIS A 147 -54.66 15.02 5.17
C HIS A 147 -53.26 14.71 5.71
N ARG A 148 -52.26 14.81 4.85
CA ARG A 148 -50.85 14.59 5.19
C ARG A 148 -50.14 15.93 5.39
N HIS A 149 -49.51 16.08 6.54
CA HIS A 149 -48.69 17.24 6.87
C HIS A 149 -47.23 16.81 7.11
N VAL A 150 -46.28 17.59 6.61
CA VAL A 150 -44.85 17.45 6.92
C VAL A 150 -44.37 18.79 7.47
N ASN A 151 -43.85 18.78 8.71
CA ASN A 151 -43.47 20.00 9.44
C ASN A 151 -44.62 21.03 9.55
N GLY A 152 -45.85 20.54 9.78
CA GLY A 152 -47.05 21.37 9.87
C GLY A 152 -47.59 21.87 8.52
N ILE A 153 -46.83 21.78 7.44
CA ILE A 153 -47.24 22.22 6.10
C ILE A 153 -48.02 21.07 5.43
N TYR A 154 -49.21 21.39 4.92
CA TYR A 154 -50.02 20.47 4.14
C TYR A 154 -49.28 20.04 2.86
N GLN A 155 -49.24 18.73 2.60
CA GLN A 155 -48.57 18.17 1.43
C GLN A 155 -49.57 17.63 0.40
N ALA A 156 -50.51 16.79 0.85
CA ALA A 156 -51.51 16.14 0.03
C ALA A 156 -52.63 15.55 0.92
N THR A 157 -53.77 15.23 0.31
CA THR A 157 -54.84 14.43 0.91
C THR A 157 -54.83 13.06 0.25
N ASP A 158 -54.76 12.00 1.04
CA ASP A 158 -54.88 10.63 0.55
C ASP A 158 -56.33 10.17 0.66
N LEU A 159 -56.97 9.95 -0.49
CA LEU A 159 -58.31 9.40 -0.60
C LEU A 159 -58.24 7.87 -0.64
N ASN A 160 -58.90 7.23 0.31
CA ASN A 160 -58.93 5.79 0.50
C ASN A 160 -60.31 5.25 0.08
N PHE A 161 -60.33 4.40 -0.95
CA PHE A 161 -61.53 3.72 -1.42
C PHE A 161 -61.49 2.26 -0.98
N GLU A 162 -62.44 1.82 -0.18
CA GLU A 162 -62.55 0.43 0.28
C GLU A 162 -63.73 -0.26 -0.41
N PHE A 163 -63.45 -1.29 -1.22
CA PHE A 163 -64.43 -2.00 -2.02
C PHE A 163 -64.71 -3.42 -1.50
N GLU A 164 -65.97 -3.86 -1.60
CA GLU A 164 -66.37 -5.22 -1.29
C GLU A 164 -65.76 -6.25 -2.26
N GLY A 165 -64.86 -7.10 -1.76
CA GLY A 165 -64.27 -8.21 -2.53
C GLY A 165 -63.15 -7.81 -3.51
N TRP A 166 -62.70 -6.55 -3.50
CA TRP A 166 -61.52 -6.07 -4.25
C TRP A 166 -60.38 -5.64 -3.30
N GLY A 167 -60.67 -4.81 -2.30
CA GLY A 167 -59.68 -4.29 -1.36
C GLY A 167 -59.66 -2.76 -1.29
N LYS A 168 -58.51 -2.20 -0.92
CA LYS A 168 -58.31 -0.75 -0.75
C LYS A 168 -57.53 -0.14 -1.91
N GLU A 169 -58.04 0.97 -2.45
CA GLU A 169 -57.39 1.78 -3.47
C GLU A 169 -57.09 3.17 -2.94
N PHE A 170 -55.92 3.68 -3.32
CA PHE A 170 -55.34 4.90 -2.77
C PHE A 170 -55.05 5.91 -3.86
N PHE A 171 -55.52 7.14 -3.66
CA PHE A 171 -55.23 8.28 -4.53
C PHE A 171 -54.72 9.46 -3.72
N SER A 172 -53.61 10.06 -4.14
CA SER A 172 -53.05 11.23 -3.47
C SER A 172 -53.37 12.49 -4.27
N VAL A 173 -54.12 13.41 -3.66
CA VAL A 173 -54.56 14.67 -4.26
C VAL A 173 -53.80 15.81 -3.62
N ARG A 174 -53.17 16.66 -4.44
CA ARG A 174 -52.53 17.89 -3.96
C ARG A 174 -53.53 19.03 -3.96
N GLY A 175 -53.79 19.60 -2.79
CA GLY A 175 -54.71 20.71 -2.59
C GLY A 175 -55.88 20.24 -1.73
N LYS A 176 -56.07 20.90 -0.58
CA LYS A 176 -57.07 20.49 0.39
C LYS A 176 -58.48 20.70 -0.18
N GLU A 177 -58.72 21.88 -0.75
CA GLU A 177 -60.01 22.27 -1.34
C GLU A 177 -60.36 21.37 -2.52
N LEU A 178 -59.38 21.00 -3.36
CA LEU A 178 -59.59 20.09 -4.48
C LEU A 178 -59.98 18.69 -3.99
N ALA A 179 -59.34 18.19 -2.93
CA ALA A 179 -59.68 16.88 -2.36
C ALA A 179 -61.09 16.86 -1.76
N GLU A 180 -61.51 17.95 -1.11
CA GLU A 180 -62.88 18.13 -0.62
C GLU A 180 -63.90 18.19 -1.78
N GLN A 181 -63.60 18.95 -2.84
CA GLN A 181 -64.43 19.00 -4.06
C GLN A 181 -64.61 17.62 -4.70
N ILE A 182 -63.55 16.80 -4.76
CA ILE A 182 -63.63 15.43 -5.31
C ILE A 182 -64.54 14.55 -4.45
N MET A 183 -64.47 14.65 -3.12
CA MET A 183 -65.36 13.90 -2.23
C MET A 183 -66.82 14.33 -2.40
N ASP A 184 -67.07 15.64 -2.50
CA ASP A 184 -68.41 16.19 -2.74
C ASP A 184 -68.97 15.75 -4.10
N GLU A 185 -68.16 15.79 -5.16
CA GLU A 185 -68.54 15.35 -6.50
C GLU A 185 -68.85 13.85 -6.54
N MET A 186 -68.11 13.03 -5.78
CA MET A 186 -68.40 11.60 -5.60
C MET A 186 -69.76 11.39 -4.92
N HIS A 187 -70.02 12.09 -3.80
CA HIS A 187 -71.29 11.98 -3.10
C HIS A 187 -72.48 12.42 -3.97
N PHE A 188 -72.33 13.54 -4.68
CA PHE A 188 -73.34 14.05 -5.60
C PHE A 188 -73.59 13.08 -6.76
N SER A 189 -72.54 12.49 -7.32
CA SER A 189 -72.65 11.49 -8.39
C SER A 189 -73.38 10.23 -7.93
N GLN A 190 -73.15 9.75 -6.72
CA GLN A 190 -73.89 8.61 -6.16
C GLN A 190 -75.36 8.91 -5.92
N GLN A 191 -75.69 10.13 -5.44
CA GLN A 191 -77.08 10.56 -5.27
C GLN A 191 -77.82 10.60 -6.62
N ARG A 192 -77.21 11.18 -7.66
CA ARG A 192 -77.76 11.21 -9.02
C ARG A 192 -78.01 9.82 -9.61
N ILE A 193 -77.10 8.88 -9.38
CA ILE A 193 -77.31 7.48 -9.81
C ILE A 193 -78.50 6.87 -9.07
N SER A 194 -78.61 7.08 -7.75
CA SER A 194 -79.73 6.57 -6.95
C SER A 194 -81.08 7.14 -7.42
N GLU A 195 -81.15 8.45 -7.69
CA GLU A 195 -82.35 9.10 -8.23
C GLU A 195 -82.72 8.57 -9.62
N ALA A 196 -81.75 8.44 -10.53
CA ALA A 196 -81.98 7.90 -11.86
C ALA A 196 -82.50 6.44 -11.81
N VAL A 197 -82.01 5.63 -10.86
CA VAL A 197 -82.52 4.27 -10.62
C VAL A 197 -83.96 4.30 -10.09
N GLN A 198 -84.28 5.20 -9.15
CA GLN A 198 -85.63 5.32 -8.58
C GLN A 198 -86.66 5.76 -9.63
N HIS A 199 -86.28 6.67 -10.52
CA HIS A 199 -87.13 7.18 -11.60
C HIS A 199 -87.12 6.34 -12.88
N GLN A 200 -86.36 5.24 -12.91
CA GLN A 200 -86.18 4.38 -14.10
C GLN A 200 -85.70 5.17 -15.33
N ASP A 201 -84.90 6.23 -15.11
CA ASP A 201 -84.36 7.07 -16.19
C ASP A 201 -83.15 6.39 -16.84
N LEU A 202 -83.45 5.53 -17.82
CA LEU A 202 -82.45 4.77 -18.56
C LEU A 202 -81.52 5.66 -19.38
N GLU A 203 -81.97 6.84 -19.82
CA GLU A 203 -81.15 7.78 -20.59
C GLU A 203 -80.08 8.40 -19.70
N MET A 204 -80.47 8.85 -18.50
CA MET A 204 -79.53 9.39 -17.51
C MET A 204 -78.54 8.31 -17.02
N LEU A 205 -79.00 7.07 -16.81
CA LEU A 205 -78.12 5.95 -16.46
C LEU A 205 -77.13 5.63 -17.59
N GLY A 206 -77.58 5.59 -18.85
CA GLY A 206 -76.71 5.38 -20.01
C GLY A 206 -75.72 6.53 -20.24
N ALA A 207 -76.07 7.75 -19.85
CA ALA A 207 -75.18 8.91 -19.90
C ALA A 207 -74.08 8.86 -18.82
N MET A 208 -74.36 8.28 -17.64
CA MET A 208 -73.42 8.18 -16.52
C MET A 208 -72.60 6.89 -16.51
N ASP A 209 -73.10 5.81 -17.10
CA ASP A 209 -72.41 4.52 -17.19
C ASP A 209 -71.60 4.41 -18.48
N LEU A 210 -70.28 4.37 -18.32
CA LEU A 210 -69.34 4.33 -19.42
C LEU A 210 -69.39 3.00 -20.19
N PHE A 211 -69.82 1.92 -19.53
CA PHE A 211 -69.88 0.57 -20.09
C PHE A 211 -71.31 0.08 -20.34
N PHE A 212 -72.31 0.97 -20.39
CA PHE A 212 -73.73 0.60 -20.50
C PHE A 212 -74.02 -0.41 -21.62
N GLU A 213 -73.51 -0.17 -22.83
CA GLU A 213 -73.66 -1.06 -23.99
C GLU A 213 -72.94 -2.39 -23.81
N SER A 214 -71.74 -2.35 -23.21
CA SER A 214 -70.99 -3.55 -22.88
C SER A 214 -71.67 -4.38 -21.79
N ARG A 215 -72.35 -3.79 -20.79
CA ARG A 215 -73.00 -4.51 -19.67
C ARG A 215 -74.14 -5.44 -20.09
N ILE A 216 -74.79 -5.13 -21.21
CA ILE A 216 -75.85 -5.94 -21.81
C ILE A 216 -75.32 -6.97 -22.82
N SER A 217 -74.01 -6.94 -23.12
CA SER A 217 -73.35 -7.88 -24.03
C SER A 217 -72.90 -9.16 -23.31
N PRO A 218 -72.93 -10.33 -23.98
CA PRO A 218 -72.37 -11.57 -23.43
C PRO A 218 -70.88 -11.46 -23.05
N VAL A 219 -70.13 -10.56 -23.70
CA VAL A 219 -68.71 -10.27 -23.40
C VAL A 219 -68.49 -9.86 -21.94
N TRP A 220 -69.47 -9.19 -21.32
CA TRP A 220 -69.32 -8.64 -19.98
C TRP A 220 -69.11 -9.74 -18.94
N ASN A 221 -69.92 -10.80 -18.99
CA ASN A 221 -69.97 -11.86 -17.99
C ASN A 221 -69.13 -13.10 -18.35
N ASP A 222 -68.67 -13.23 -19.60
CA ASP A 222 -67.93 -14.40 -20.07
C ASP A 222 -66.50 -14.03 -20.52
N PRO A 223 -65.46 -14.38 -19.73
CA PRO A 223 -64.07 -14.15 -20.07
C PRO A 223 -63.62 -14.82 -21.38
N ALA A 224 -64.21 -15.95 -21.76
CA ALA A 224 -63.89 -16.64 -23.01
C ALA A 224 -64.46 -15.86 -24.20
N ALA A 225 -65.72 -15.42 -24.11
CA ALA A 225 -66.33 -14.54 -25.10
C ALA A 225 -65.55 -13.22 -25.24
N ALA A 226 -65.07 -12.63 -24.14
CA ALA A 226 -64.28 -11.41 -24.16
C ALA A 226 -62.93 -11.58 -24.88
N LYS A 227 -62.23 -12.69 -24.67
CA LYS A 227 -60.98 -13.02 -25.39
C LYS A 227 -61.23 -13.28 -26.89
N GLN A 228 -62.34 -13.93 -27.22
CA GLN A 228 -62.71 -14.18 -28.61
C GLN A 228 -63.10 -12.89 -29.34
N ALA A 229 -63.87 -12.00 -28.70
CA ALA A 229 -64.18 -10.68 -29.22
C ALA A 229 -62.90 -9.85 -29.43
N ALA A 230 -61.95 -9.92 -28.49
CA ALA A 230 -60.68 -9.20 -28.58
C ALA A 230 -59.78 -9.66 -29.75
N SER A 231 -59.78 -10.95 -30.08
CA SER A 231 -58.98 -11.48 -31.20
C SER A 231 -59.60 -11.16 -32.57
N GLN A 232 -60.91 -10.91 -32.61
CA GLN A 232 -61.66 -10.55 -33.82
C GLN A 232 -61.87 -9.04 -33.97
N ALA A 233 -61.34 -8.23 -33.04
CA ALA A 233 -61.55 -6.79 -33.02
C ALA A 233 -60.98 -6.11 -34.28
N GLN A 234 -61.83 -5.32 -34.95
CA GLN A 234 -61.48 -4.51 -36.12
C GLN A 234 -61.85 -3.04 -35.87
N GLY A 235 -61.32 -2.13 -36.69
CA GLY A 235 -61.61 -0.69 -36.63
C GLY A 235 -60.49 0.15 -36.00
N GLN A 236 -60.83 1.39 -35.63
CA GLN A 236 -59.90 2.33 -34.99
C GLN A 236 -59.75 2.05 -33.49
N ALA A 237 -58.71 2.64 -32.88
CA ALA A 237 -58.43 2.55 -31.45
C ALA A 237 -58.30 1.11 -30.92
N LEU A 238 -57.33 0.36 -31.44
CA LEU A 238 -56.98 -0.98 -30.95
C LEU A 238 -55.71 -0.92 -30.11
N ALA A 239 -55.69 -1.65 -28.99
CA ALA A 239 -54.48 -1.94 -28.24
C ALA A 239 -53.65 -2.99 -28.98
N THR A 240 -52.35 -2.75 -29.15
CA THR A 240 -51.43 -3.71 -29.79
C THR A 240 -50.66 -4.51 -28.73
N PRO A 241 -50.51 -5.84 -28.87
CA PRO A 241 -49.72 -6.61 -27.92
C PRO A 241 -48.24 -6.22 -28.03
N ILE A 242 -47.55 -6.14 -26.89
CA ILE A 242 -46.09 -5.95 -26.85
C ILE A 242 -45.35 -7.25 -27.16
N SER A 243 -44.14 -7.13 -27.71
CA SER A 243 -43.28 -8.30 -28.00
C SER A 243 -43.07 -9.18 -26.76
N PRO A 244 -43.16 -10.52 -26.88
CA PRO A 244 -42.96 -11.45 -25.77
C PRO A 244 -41.54 -11.38 -25.19
N VAL A 245 -40.56 -10.92 -25.96
CA VAL A 245 -39.18 -10.71 -25.52
C VAL A 245 -39.11 -9.64 -24.42
N LEU A 246 -39.85 -8.53 -24.59
CA LEU A 246 -39.90 -7.45 -23.61
C LEU A 246 -40.62 -7.86 -22.31
N GLN A 247 -41.49 -8.87 -22.37
CA GLN A 247 -42.14 -9.43 -21.19
C GLN A 247 -41.18 -10.26 -20.34
N ARG A 248 -40.13 -10.81 -20.96
CA ARG A 248 -39.12 -11.68 -20.33
C ARG A 248 -37.85 -10.94 -19.89
N ALA A 249 -37.99 -9.68 -19.48
CA ALA A 249 -36.87 -8.82 -19.06
C ALA A 249 -35.95 -9.48 -18.02
N ALA A 250 -36.53 -10.20 -17.04
CA ALA A 250 -35.79 -10.92 -16.02
C ALA A 250 -34.90 -12.03 -16.59
N LEU A 251 -35.43 -12.82 -17.52
CA LEU A 251 -34.70 -13.92 -18.16
C LEU A 251 -33.55 -13.39 -19.03
N LEU A 252 -33.76 -12.28 -19.73
CA LEU A 252 -32.70 -11.63 -20.50
C LEU A 252 -31.59 -11.06 -19.60
N GLY A 253 -31.97 -10.47 -18.46
CA GLY A 253 -31.02 -10.05 -17.43
C GLY A 253 -30.18 -11.22 -16.91
N LEU A 254 -30.83 -12.34 -16.56
CA LEU A 254 -30.14 -13.56 -16.10
C LEU A 254 -29.23 -14.15 -17.18
N ALA A 255 -29.69 -14.21 -18.43
CA ALA A 255 -28.88 -14.69 -19.55
C ALA A 255 -27.61 -13.85 -19.75
N THR A 256 -27.71 -12.53 -19.58
CA THR A 256 -26.55 -11.63 -19.71
C THR A 256 -25.62 -11.73 -18.51
N ALA A 257 -26.13 -12.01 -17.31
CA ALA A 257 -25.32 -12.22 -16.11
C ALA A 257 -24.34 -13.39 -16.24
N VAL A 258 -24.63 -14.38 -17.10
CA VAL A 258 -23.71 -15.49 -17.41
C VAL A 258 -22.40 -14.99 -18.06
N LEU A 259 -22.42 -13.84 -18.74
CA LEU A 259 -21.23 -13.22 -19.32
C LEU A 259 -20.28 -12.61 -18.28
N ALA A 260 -20.65 -12.61 -16.99
CA ALA A 260 -19.79 -12.11 -15.91
C ALA A 260 -18.47 -12.88 -15.81
N ALA A 261 -18.50 -14.21 -15.91
CA ALA A 261 -17.31 -15.04 -15.82
C ALA A 261 -16.31 -14.80 -16.98
N PRO A 262 -16.71 -14.84 -18.27
CA PRO A 262 -15.78 -14.53 -19.36
C PRO A 262 -15.29 -13.07 -19.33
N LEU A 263 -16.12 -12.12 -18.90
CA LEU A 263 -15.69 -10.72 -18.75
C LEU A 263 -14.63 -10.57 -17.66
N TRP A 264 -14.84 -11.19 -16.48
CA TRP A 264 -13.87 -11.22 -15.39
C TRP A 264 -12.55 -11.88 -15.82
N PHE A 265 -12.64 -13.02 -16.53
CA PHE A 265 -11.46 -13.72 -17.03
C PHE A 265 -10.68 -12.85 -18.04
N GLY A 266 -11.38 -12.24 -19.01
CA GLY A 266 -10.77 -11.33 -19.98
C GLY A 266 -10.14 -10.10 -19.32
N ARG A 267 -10.78 -9.53 -18.28
CA ARG A 267 -10.22 -8.42 -17.49
C ARG A 267 -8.95 -8.84 -16.77
N ASN A 268 -8.91 -10.01 -16.13
CA ASN A 268 -7.72 -10.51 -15.45
C ASN A 268 -6.56 -10.75 -16.43
N LEU A 269 -6.85 -11.30 -17.61
CA LEU A 269 -5.85 -11.50 -18.66
C LEU A 269 -5.25 -10.16 -19.13
N ALA A 270 -6.10 -9.17 -19.41
CA ALA A 270 -5.66 -7.85 -19.82
C ALA A 270 -4.92 -7.09 -18.71
N SER A 271 -5.34 -7.27 -17.46
CA SER A 271 -4.71 -6.65 -16.28
C SER A 271 -3.33 -7.22 -16.00
N ASP A 272 -3.14 -8.53 -16.15
CA ASP A 272 -1.84 -9.22 -16.06
C ASP A 272 -0.85 -8.68 -17.11
N GLU A 273 -1.28 -8.55 -18.37
CA GLU A 273 -0.46 -7.98 -19.43
C GLU A 273 -0.03 -6.53 -19.12
N ALA A 274 -0.97 -5.71 -18.63
CA ALA A 274 -0.68 -4.32 -18.26
C ALA A 274 0.26 -4.24 -17.04
N ALA A 275 0.13 -5.15 -16.08
CA ALA A 275 1.00 -5.23 -14.91
C ALA A 275 2.42 -5.64 -15.30
N PHE A 276 2.55 -6.63 -16.17
CA PHE A 276 3.84 -7.05 -16.72
C PHE A 276 4.51 -5.93 -17.51
N ALA A 277 3.78 -5.27 -18.42
CA ALA A 277 4.30 -4.13 -19.17
C ALA A 277 4.80 -3.00 -18.25
N ARG A 278 4.03 -2.67 -17.21
CA ARG A 278 4.45 -1.68 -16.21
C ARG A 278 5.67 -2.11 -15.42
N ALA A 279 5.77 -3.38 -15.03
CA ALA A 279 6.96 -3.89 -14.34
C ALA A 279 8.20 -3.81 -15.23
N ARG A 280 8.05 -4.13 -16.52
CA ARG A 280 9.11 -4.00 -17.53
C ARG A 280 9.53 -2.55 -17.77
N ASP A 281 8.58 -1.61 -17.81
CA ASP A 281 8.86 -0.19 -17.98
C ASP A 281 9.61 0.40 -16.77
N LEU A 282 9.30 -0.08 -15.56
CA LEU A 282 10.02 0.31 -14.35
C LEU A 282 11.42 -0.32 -14.30
N ASN A 283 11.58 -1.56 -14.76
CA ASN A 283 12.84 -2.30 -14.83
C ASN A 283 13.66 -2.28 -13.52
N THR A 284 13.00 -2.61 -12.41
CA THR A 284 13.61 -2.67 -11.07
C THR A 284 13.35 -4.01 -10.42
N THR A 285 14.25 -4.43 -9.53
CA THR A 285 14.06 -5.63 -8.72
C THR A 285 12.78 -5.56 -7.90
N TRP A 286 12.44 -4.38 -7.38
CA TRP A 286 11.20 -4.14 -6.64
C TRP A 286 9.95 -4.44 -7.47
N ALA A 287 9.85 -3.88 -8.69
CA ALA A 287 8.67 -4.04 -9.53
C ALA A 287 8.48 -5.50 -9.97
N PHE A 288 9.57 -6.18 -10.34
CA PHE A 288 9.54 -7.59 -10.72
C PHE A 288 9.19 -8.50 -9.54
N ASN A 289 9.76 -8.28 -8.35
CA ASN A 289 9.40 -9.03 -7.15
C ASN A 289 7.93 -8.88 -6.77
N HIS A 290 7.35 -7.68 -6.94
CA HIS A 290 5.92 -7.48 -6.72
C HIS A 290 5.06 -8.27 -7.72
N TYR A 291 5.43 -8.27 -9.00
CA TYR A 291 4.75 -9.07 -10.02
C TYR A 291 4.86 -10.59 -9.75
N LEU A 292 6.05 -11.07 -9.37
CA LEU A 292 6.26 -12.48 -9.00
C LEU A 292 5.40 -12.92 -7.82
N ARG A 293 5.25 -12.07 -6.79
CA ARG A 293 4.38 -12.36 -5.63
C ARG A 293 2.90 -12.41 -6.00
N ALA A 294 2.46 -11.52 -6.89
CA ALA A 294 1.11 -11.53 -7.40
C ALA A 294 0.83 -12.78 -8.27
N GLY A 295 1.87 -13.32 -8.89
CA GLY A 295 1.79 -14.35 -9.91
C GLY A 295 1.36 -13.76 -11.25
N GLY A 296 1.25 -14.59 -12.28
CA GLY A 296 0.89 -14.13 -13.62
C GLY A 296 1.40 -15.07 -14.70
N ARG A 297 1.19 -14.70 -15.97
CA ARG A 297 1.64 -15.53 -17.09
C ARG A 297 3.12 -15.39 -17.39
N HIS A 298 3.73 -14.26 -17.03
CA HIS A 298 5.13 -13.96 -17.31
C HIS A 298 6.07 -14.29 -16.15
N VAL A 299 5.62 -15.05 -15.14
CA VAL A 299 6.43 -15.39 -13.96
C VAL A 299 7.77 -16.00 -14.36
N GLN A 300 7.77 -16.97 -15.26
CA GLN A 300 9.00 -17.63 -15.69
C GLN A 300 9.95 -16.67 -16.43
N GLU A 301 9.41 -15.84 -17.33
CA GLU A 301 10.20 -14.84 -18.07
C GLU A 301 10.83 -13.80 -17.11
N VAL A 302 10.06 -13.37 -16.10
CA VAL A 302 10.52 -12.42 -15.09
C VAL A 302 11.60 -13.05 -14.20
N GLU A 303 11.37 -14.27 -13.72
CA GLU A 303 12.28 -14.97 -12.81
C GLU A 303 13.61 -15.34 -13.48
N ASP A 304 13.56 -15.88 -14.70
CA ASP A 304 14.74 -16.41 -15.39
C ASP A 304 15.57 -15.33 -16.08
N GLN A 305 14.96 -14.23 -16.53
CA GLN A 305 15.62 -13.24 -17.40
C GLN A 305 15.59 -11.82 -16.81
N LEU A 306 14.39 -11.26 -16.61
CA LEU A 306 14.26 -9.82 -16.35
C LEU A 306 14.70 -9.42 -14.94
N LEU A 307 14.40 -10.24 -13.93
CA LEU A 307 14.80 -9.97 -12.55
C LEU A 307 16.33 -10.01 -12.38
N PRO A 308 17.06 -11.05 -12.84
CA PRO A 308 18.53 -11.03 -12.80
C PRO A 308 19.14 -9.85 -13.57
N GLU A 309 18.58 -9.48 -14.73
CA GLU A 309 19.08 -8.32 -15.49
C GLU A 309 18.92 -7.00 -14.71
N ALA A 310 17.75 -6.79 -14.10
CA ALA A 310 17.52 -5.62 -13.26
C ALA A 310 18.41 -5.60 -12.02
N ALA A 311 18.57 -6.75 -11.34
CA ALA A 311 19.44 -6.88 -10.17
C ALA A 311 20.91 -6.57 -10.53
N PHE A 312 21.40 -7.06 -11.66
CA PHE A 312 22.74 -6.75 -12.13
C PHE A 312 22.91 -5.26 -12.45
N ALA A 313 21.93 -4.66 -13.14
CA ALA A 313 21.96 -3.23 -13.46
C ALA A 313 21.88 -2.33 -12.21
N GLU A 314 21.18 -2.76 -11.16
CA GLU A 314 21.16 -2.10 -9.85
C GLU A 314 22.51 -2.23 -9.13
N ALA A 315 23.10 -3.43 -9.10
CA ALA A 315 24.42 -3.65 -8.51
C ALA A 315 25.52 -2.84 -9.21
N GLN A 316 25.48 -2.73 -10.54
CA GLN A 316 26.39 -1.87 -11.30
C GLN A 316 26.23 -0.38 -10.95
N ARG A 317 24.98 0.08 -10.72
CA ARG A 317 24.71 1.46 -10.34
C ARG A 317 25.20 1.78 -8.93
N GLU A 318 25.11 0.84 -8.01
CA GLU A 318 25.68 1.00 -6.67
C GLU A 318 27.21 1.06 -6.70
N GLY A 319 27.84 0.29 -7.60
CA GLY A 319 29.28 0.36 -7.84
C GLY A 319 30.14 -0.20 -6.70
N THR A 320 29.55 -1.01 -5.82
CA THR A 320 30.23 -1.70 -4.72
C THR A 320 30.48 -3.16 -5.07
N VAL A 321 31.56 -3.71 -4.53
CA VAL A 321 31.87 -5.14 -4.66
C VAL A 321 30.81 -5.99 -3.94
N SER A 322 30.31 -5.52 -2.79
CA SER A 322 29.27 -6.21 -2.03
C SER A 322 27.99 -6.41 -2.84
N ALA A 323 27.48 -5.37 -3.51
CA ALA A 323 26.28 -5.49 -4.33
C ALA A 323 26.45 -6.47 -5.51
N LEU A 324 27.60 -6.45 -6.18
CA LEU A 324 27.91 -7.39 -7.26
C LEU A 324 28.04 -8.84 -6.75
N ARG A 325 28.54 -9.05 -5.53
CA ARG A 325 28.57 -10.38 -4.90
C ARG A 325 27.19 -10.87 -4.50
N ASP A 326 26.39 -9.98 -3.93
CA ASP A 326 25.01 -10.30 -3.58
C ASP A 326 24.25 -10.75 -4.82
N PHE A 327 24.44 -10.06 -5.95
CA PHE A 327 23.92 -10.49 -7.25
C PHE A 327 24.39 -11.91 -7.64
N VAL A 328 25.70 -12.22 -7.56
CA VAL A 328 26.23 -13.55 -7.90
C VAL A 328 25.67 -14.65 -6.97
N ARG A 329 25.46 -14.33 -5.69
CA ARG A 329 24.94 -15.24 -4.67
C ARG A 329 23.44 -15.51 -4.84
N GLU A 330 22.67 -14.46 -5.14
CA GLU A 330 21.20 -14.53 -5.28
C GLU A 330 20.78 -15.05 -6.65
N HIS A 331 21.59 -14.84 -7.69
CA HIS A 331 21.31 -15.26 -9.06
C HIS A 331 22.43 -16.16 -9.65
N PRO A 332 22.72 -17.34 -9.05
CA PRO A 332 23.86 -18.19 -9.43
C PRO A 332 23.72 -18.90 -10.78
N ASN A 333 22.57 -18.78 -11.46
CA ASN A 333 22.36 -19.29 -12.82
C ASN A 333 22.20 -18.19 -13.87
N SER A 334 22.40 -16.92 -13.51
CA SER A 334 22.26 -15.81 -14.45
C SER A 334 23.36 -15.84 -15.52
N ALA A 335 22.99 -15.48 -16.76
CA ALA A 335 23.94 -15.28 -17.85
C ALA A 335 24.95 -14.14 -17.58
N ARG A 336 24.70 -13.28 -16.58
CA ARG A 336 25.54 -12.12 -16.24
C ARG A 336 26.57 -12.38 -15.15
N ILE A 337 26.72 -13.62 -14.67
CA ILE A 337 27.67 -13.95 -13.58
C ILE A 337 29.10 -13.63 -13.99
N ASP A 338 29.50 -13.97 -15.21
CA ASP A 338 30.85 -13.70 -15.68
C ASP A 338 31.12 -12.19 -15.78
N GLU A 339 30.13 -11.41 -16.20
CA GLU A 339 30.20 -9.94 -16.22
C GLU A 339 30.30 -9.36 -14.81
N ALA A 340 29.53 -9.88 -13.85
CA ALA A 340 29.61 -9.47 -12.45
C ALA A 340 30.96 -9.80 -11.81
N ARG A 341 31.49 -11.00 -12.06
CA ARG A 341 32.82 -11.40 -11.61
C ARG A 341 33.90 -10.53 -12.23
N ALA A 342 33.82 -10.23 -13.53
CA ALA A 342 34.75 -9.32 -14.20
C ALA A 342 34.70 -7.90 -13.60
N ALA A 343 33.51 -7.37 -13.31
CA ALA A 343 33.33 -6.07 -12.66
C ALA A 343 33.95 -6.03 -11.25
N ILE A 344 33.80 -7.11 -10.46
CA ILE A 344 34.48 -7.26 -9.17
C ILE A 344 36.00 -7.19 -9.38
N HIS A 345 36.55 -8.00 -10.29
CA HIS A 345 38.01 -8.01 -10.54
C HIS A 345 38.54 -6.64 -10.99
N GLU A 346 37.82 -5.94 -11.86
CA GLU A 346 38.21 -4.59 -12.30
C GLU A 346 38.20 -3.59 -11.12
N ARG A 347 37.24 -3.71 -10.20
CA ARG A 347 37.19 -2.87 -9.00
C ARG A 347 38.39 -3.10 -8.09
N PHE A 348 38.78 -4.35 -7.86
CA PHE A 348 40.01 -4.67 -7.12
C PHE A 348 41.26 -4.13 -7.84
N ALA A 349 41.33 -4.28 -9.17
CA ALA A 349 42.42 -3.74 -9.96
C ALA A 349 42.49 -2.20 -9.89
N GLN A 350 41.35 -1.52 -9.89
CA GLN A 350 41.27 -0.07 -9.69
C GLN A 350 41.81 0.34 -8.32
N VAL A 351 41.30 -0.28 -7.25
CA VAL A 351 41.76 -0.01 -5.88
C VAL A 351 43.26 -0.25 -5.73
N ARG A 352 43.78 -1.31 -6.34
CA ARG A 352 45.22 -1.59 -6.39
C ARG A 352 46.01 -0.47 -7.08
N ARG A 353 45.54 0.03 -8.23
CA ARG A 353 46.19 1.15 -8.94
C ARG A 353 46.17 2.42 -8.09
N ASP A 354 45.04 2.74 -7.48
CA ASP A 354 44.86 3.94 -6.65
C ASP A 354 45.72 3.88 -5.38
N PHE A 355 45.84 2.70 -4.78
CA PHE A 355 46.77 2.43 -3.68
C PHE A 355 48.22 2.60 -4.12
N LEU A 356 48.67 1.93 -5.18
CA LEU A 356 50.07 1.98 -5.64
C LEU A 356 50.52 3.40 -6.03
N ALA A 357 49.60 4.23 -6.53
CA ALA A 357 49.86 5.64 -6.81
C ALA A 357 50.17 6.47 -5.55
N GLN A 358 49.68 6.04 -4.39
CA GLN A 358 49.80 6.74 -3.11
C GLN A 358 50.72 6.02 -2.11
N ALA A 359 51.09 4.77 -2.40
CA ALA A 359 51.82 3.90 -1.50
C ALA A 359 53.23 4.40 -1.17
N ALA A 360 53.63 4.31 0.09
CA ALA A 360 54.94 4.74 0.57
C ALA A 360 56.09 4.07 -0.23
N THR A 361 57.15 4.83 -0.51
CA THR A 361 58.36 4.36 -1.23
C THR A 361 59.49 3.93 -0.31
N GLY A 362 59.34 4.13 1.00
CA GLY A 362 60.40 3.85 1.98
C GLY A 362 60.71 2.36 2.14
N ASP A 363 59.72 1.48 2.00
CA ASP A 363 59.88 0.02 2.01
C ASP A 363 59.20 -0.61 0.79
N PRO A 364 59.96 -1.13 -0.21
CA PRO A 364 59.37 -1.73 -1.41
C PRO A 364 58.61 -3.03 -1.12
N ARG A 365 58.77 -3.65 0.05
CA ARG A 365 58.06 -4.88 0.44
C ARG A 365 56.59 -4.60 0.76
N MET A 366 56.27 -3.42 1.31
CA MET A 366 54.90 -3.07 1.71
C MET A 366 53.94 -3.00 0.50
N PRO A 367 54.23 -2.23 -0.58
CA PRO A 367 53.35 -2.17 -1.74
C PRO A 367 53.25 -3.52 -2.48
N ALA A 368 54.32 -4.33 -2.46
CA ALA A 368 54.32 -5.67 -3.04
C ALA A 368 53.36 -6.60 -2.27
N PHE A 369 53.48 -6.63 -0.94
CA PHE A 369 52.60 -7.42 -0.06
C PHE A 369 51.13 -7.03 -0.23
N MET A 370 50.82 -5.72 -0.17
CA MET A 370 49.44 -5.25 -0.35
C MET A 370 48.90 -5.57 -1.75
N GLY A 371 49.76 -5.54 -2.77
CA GLY A 371 49.41 -5.99 -4.12
C GLY A 371 48.97 -7.46 -4.13
N GLN A 372 49.71 -8.35 -3.45
CA GLN A 372 49.37 -9.76 -3.36
C GLN A 372 48.10 -9.99 -2.54
N LEU A 373 47.88 -9.22 -1.48
CA LEU A 373 46.64 -9.31 -0.70
C LEU A 373 45.43 -8.99 -1.57
N LEU A 374 45.50 -7.93 -2.39
CA LEU A 374 44.42 -7.52 -3.29
C LEU A 374 44.22 -8.48 -4.48
N ASP A 375 45.22 -9.30 -4.83
CA ASP A 375 45.08 -10.38 -5.81
C ASP A 375 44.48 -11.64 -5.16
N TRP A 376 44.82 -11.90 -3.90
CA TRP A 376 44.35 -13.07 -3.14
C TRP A 376 42.88 -12.94 -2.73
N LEU A 377 42.45 -11.75 -2.27
CA LEU A 377 41.09 -11.50 -1.81
C LEU A 377 40.00 -11.84 -2.85
N PRO A 378 40.02 -11.34 -4.09
CA PRO A 378 38.96 -11.66 -5.06
C PRO A 378 38.95 -13.13 -5.49
N ALA A 379 40.08 -13.84 -5.42
CA ALA A 379 40.18 -15.25 -5.74
C ALA A 379 39.53 -16.18 -4.69
N HIS A 380 39.30 -15.67 -3.47
CA HIS A 380 38.76 -16.44 -2.34
C HIS A 380 37.43 -15.88 -1.80
N ASP A 381 36.67 -15.17 -2.65
CA ASP A 381 35.41 -14.49 -2.27
C ASP A 381 35.58 -13.36 -1.22
N SER A 382 36.80 -12.85 -1.07
CA SER A 382 37.24 -11.77 -0.16
C SER A 382 36.75 -11.93 1.27
N PRO A 383 37.25 -12.96 1.97
CA PRO A 383 37.00 -13.08 3.38
C PRO A 383 37.58 -11.86 4.10
N PRO A 384 37.02 -11.51 5.27
CA PRO A 384 37.58 -10.46 6.08
C PRO A 384 39.03 -10.79 6.45
N VAL A 385 39.85 -9.74 6.50
CA VAL A 385 41.21 -9.82 7.02
C VAL A 385 41.12 -9.80 8.55
N ARG A 386 41.62 -10.85 9.18
CA ARG A 386 41.45 -11.11 10.62
C ARG A 386 42.47 -10.31 11.43
N VAL A 387 42.03 -9.42 12.30
CA VAL A 387 42.91 -8.69 13.23
C VAL A 387 42.97 -9.44 14.56
N ARG A 388 44.12 -10.04 14.84
CA ARG A 388 44.34 -10.90 16.02
C ARG A 388 45.34 -10.24 16.95
N PHE A 389 45.09 -10.31 18.26
CA PHE A 389 45.92 -9.64 19.25
C PHE A 389 46.74 -10.63 20.07
N PHE A 390 47.99 -10.28 20.33
CA PHE A 390 48.85 -10.97 21.27
C PHE A 390 49.12 -10.04 22.45
N ALA A 391 48.41 -10.29 23.56
CA ALA A 391 48.44 -9.45 24.74
C ALA A 391 49.69 -9.73 25.61
N PRO A 392 50.17 -8.73 26.37
CA PRO A 392 51.26 -8.91 27.32
C PRO A 392 50.89 -9.90 28.43
N SER A 393 51.87 -10.65 28.93
CA SER A 393 51.66 -11.61 30.02
C SER A 393 51.40 -10.89 31.35
N ALA A 394 50.62 -11.52 32.24
CA ALA A 394 50.37 -10.96 33.58
C ALA A 394 51.68 -10.73 34.36
N GLU A 395 52.68 -11.59 34.15
CA GLU A 395 54.02 -11.44 34.72
C GLU A 395 54.72 -10.17 34.20
N SER A 396 54.65 -9.91 32.89
CA SER A 396 55.24 -8.69 32.30
C SER A 396 54.60 -7.41 32.82
N LEU A 397 53.28 -7.43 33.07
CA LEU A 397 52.56 -6.30 33.65
C LEU A 397 52.89 -6.11 35.14
N ALA A 398 53.01 -7.21 35.90
CA ALA A 398 53.36 -7.14 37.32
C ALA A 398 54.78 -6.59 37.57
N LEU A 399 55.72 -6.85 36.65
CA LEU A 399 57.07 -6.26 36.71
C LEU A 399 57.07 -4.74 36.57
N ILE A 400 56.07 -4.15 35.89
CA ILE A 400 55.94 -2.70 35.77
C ILE A 400 55.63 -2.10 37.15
N ASP A 401 54.69 -2.70 37.88
CA ASP A 401 54.30 -2.21 39.21
C ASP A 401 55.42 -2.38 40.24
N GLN A 402 56.16 -3.48 40.18
CA GLN A 402 57.35 -3.68 41.03
C GLN A 402 58.44 -2.64 40.77
N ASN A 403 58.62 -2.22 39.51
CA ASN A 403 59.57 -1.18 39.16
C ASN A 403 59.06 0.22 39.55
N ASN A 404 57.75 0.44 39.57
CA ASN A 404 57.15 1.70 40.01
C ASN A 404 57.36 1.96 41.51
N ASP A 405 57.40 0.89 42.32
CA ASP A 405 57.75 0.98 43.75
C ASP A 405 59.20 1.45 43.99
N LEU A 406 60.06 1.42 42.96
CA LEU A 406 61.46 1.85 43.02
C LEU A 406 61.66 3.33 42.62
N LEU A 407 60.60 4.04 42.20
CA LEU A 407 60.70 5.41 41.67
C LEU A 407 60.95 6.52 42.73
N GLY A 408 61.05 6.17 44.02
CA GLY A 408 61.38 7.12 45.10
C GLY A 408 60.29 8.17 45.39
N GLU A 409 60.58 9.12 46.28
CA GLU A 409 59.69 10.26 46.55
C GLU A 409 59.71 11.24 45.36
N VAL A 410 58.56 11.39 44.70
CA VAL A 410 58.37 12.33 43.59
C VAL A 410 57.77 13.63 44.12
N GLU A 411 58.39 14.77 43.81
CA GLU A 411 57.95 16.09 44.26
C GLU A 411 56.49 16.35 43.83
N GLY A 412 55.62 16.69 44.79
CA GLY A 412 54.19 16.91 44.56
C GLY A 412 53.29 15.67 44.66
N VAL A 413 53.85 14.46 44.83
CA VAL A 413 53.10 13.21 45.02
C VAL A 413 53.14 12.79 46.49
N THR A 414 51.99 12.81 47.17
CA THR A 414 51.87 12.41 48.59
C THR A 414 51.03 11.14 48.80
N GLY A 415 50.24 10.74 47.80
CA GLY A 415 49.40 9.55 47.80
C GLY A 415 50.04 8.30 47.20
N GLY A 416 51.34 8.33 46.88
CA GLY A 416 52.08 7.24 46.23
C GLY A 416 51.77 7.08 44.74
N ILE A 417 52.49 6.16 44.09
CA ILE A 417 52.32 5.84 42.67
C ILE A 417 51.13 4.90 42.47
N ALA A 418 50.31 5.15 41.44
CA ALA A 418 49.21 4.28 41.06
C ALA A 418 49.70 3.06 40.26
N PRO A 419 49.31 1.82 40.62
CA PRO A 419 49.71 0.62 39.89
C PRO A 419 49.08 0.60 38.48
N VAL A 420 49.85 0.15 37.50
CA VAL A 420 49.50 0.07 36.08
C VAL A 420 48.77 -1.25 35.77
N ALA A 421 49.26 -2.39 36.28
CA ALA A 421 48.80 -3.72 35.86
C ALA A 421 47.28 -3.96 36.06
N PRO A 422 46.63 -3.50 37.16
CA PRO A 422 45.19 -3.67 37.36
C PRO A 422 44.30 -2.99 36.30
N HIS A 423 44.87 -2.10 35.47
CA HIS A 423 44.13 -1.35 34.44
C HIS A 423 44.32 -1.90 33.02
N PHE A 424 45.09 -2.98 32.87
CA PHE A 424 45.32 -3.72 31.62
C PHE A 424 44.79 -5.16 31.68
N THR A 425 43.74 -5.41 32.47
CA THR A 425 43.07 -6.73 32.53
C THR A 425 42.55 -7.17 31.16
N PRO A 426 42.31 -8.47 30.95
CA PRO A 426 41.77 -8.97 29.69
C PRO A 426 40.53 -8.22 29.20
N GLU A 427 39.56 -8.01 30.08
CA GLU A 427 38.27 -7.37 29.77
C GLU A 427 38.41 -5.89 29.42
N ARG A 428 39.38 -5.19 30.04
CA ARG A 428 39.64 -3.78 29.74
C ARG A 428 40.41 -3.60 28.44
N SER A 429 41.35 -4.49 28.17
CA SER A 429 42.20 -4.43 26.99
C SER A 429 41.46 -4.91 25.73
N GLU A 430 40.50 -5.84 25.83
CA GLU A 430 39.66 -6.28 24.69
C GLU A 430 38.87 -5.12 24.05
N ARG A 431 38.31 -4.23 24.87
CA ARG A 431 37.63 -3.02 24.36
C ARG A 431 38.57 -2.13 23.55
N ARG A 432 39.83 -1.99 23.99
CA ARG A 432 40.85 -1.20 23.27
C ARG A 432 41.24 -1.90 21.96
N GLU A 433 41.38 -3.21 21.97
CA GLU A 433 41.69 -4.03 20.80
C GLU A 433 40.62 -3.97 19.70
N ASN A 434 39.34 -3.97 20.11
CA ASN A 434 38.23 -3.72 19.19
C ASN A 434 38.28 -2.29 18.62
N GLY A 435 38.59 -1.30 19.47
CA GLY A 435 38.82 0.08 19.06
C GLY A 435 39.95 0.23 18.03
N ILE A 436 41.06 -0.50 18.20
CA ILE A 436 42.17 -0.53 17.22
C ILE A 436 41.67 -1.06 15.88
N THR A 437 40.99 -2.21 15.89
CA THR A 437 40.47 -2.82 14.65
C THR A 437 39.58 -1.83 13.88
N THR A 438 38.72 -1.11 14.61
CA THR A 438 37.86 -0.06 14.05
C THR A 438 38.69 1.10 13.49
N THR A 439 39.68 1.57 14.23
CA THR A 439 40.56 2.68 13.80
C THR A 439 41.37 2.29 12.56
N LEU A 440 41.86 1.05 12.48
CA LEU A 440 42.54 0.52 11.31
C LEU A 440 41.61 0.52 10.09
N GLN A 441 40.39 0.00 10.23
CA GLN A 441 39.43 0.00 9.13
C GLN A 441 39.15 1.43 8.64
N GLN A 442 39.01 2.39 9.55
CA GLN A 442 38.79 3.80 9.20
C GLN A 442 40.00 4.44 8.51
N GLY A 443 41.22 4.12 8.96
CA GLY A 443 42.46 4.61 8.34
C GLY A 443 42.65 4.09 6.91
N PHE A 444 42.24 2.85 6.66
CA PHE A 444 42.29 2.25 5.31
C PHE A 444 41.12 2.65 4.42
N ALA A 445 39.94 2.97 4.97
CA ALA A 445 38.70 3.22 4.22
C ALA A 445 38.81 4.18 3.02
N PRO A 446 39.60 5.29 3.07
CA PRO A 446 39.71 6.20 1.92
C PRO A 446 40.31 5.57 0.66
N ILE A 447 41.12 4.52 0.81
CA ILE A 447 41.82 3.84 -0.29
C ILE A 447 41.31 2.41 -0.48
N PHE A 448 40.96 1.75 0.62
CA PHE A 448 40.39 0.42 0.65
C PHE A 448 38.98 0.48 1.24
N PRO A 449 37.97 0.69 0.38
CA PRO A 449 36.57 0.60 0.78
C PRO A 449 36.29 -0.73 1.51
N SER A 450 35.37 -0.71 2.48
CA SER A 450 35.07 -1.89 3.31
C SER A 450 34.51 -3.08 2.52
N ASP A 451 33.93 -2.85 1.35
CA ASP A 451 33.47 -3.88 0.41
C ASP A 451 34.62 -4.59 -0.33
N VAL A 452 35.79 -3.96 -0.39
CA VAL A 452 37.02 -4.48 -1.02
C VAL A 452 37.92 -5.14 0.02
N MET A 453 38.15 -4.47 1.15
CA MET A 453 38.93 -5.00 2.26
C MET A 453 38.24 -4.68 3.59
N GLN A 454 37.63 -5.71 4.17
CA GLN A 454 37.04 -5.64 5.50
C GLN A 454 38.03 -6.20 6.52
N LEU A 455 38.26 -5.47 7.60
CA LEU A 455 38.97 -5.92 8.78
C LEU A 455 37.97 -6.42 9.81
N GLU A 456 38.22 -7.57 10.40
CA GLU A 456 37.37 -8.14 11.45
C GLU A 456 38.19 -8.46 12.70
N HIS A 457 37.69 -8.04 13.87
CA HIS A 457 38.32 -8.34 15.14
C HIS A 457 38.20 -9.84 15.43
N ALA A 458 39.34 -10.50 15.58
CA ALA A 458 39.43 -11.95 15.67
C ALA A 458 39.83 -12.45 17.07
N GLY A 459 39.79 -11.57 18.07
CA GLY A 459 40.13 -11.87 19.45
C GLY A 459 41.63 -12.03 19.67
N ARG A 460 41.99 -12.57 20.84
CA ARG A 460 43.38 -12.82 21.22
C ARG A 460 43.83 -14.22 20.87
N ILE A 461 45.11 -14.31 20.50
CA ILE A 461 45.79 -15.57 20.21
C ILE A 461 46.94 -15.79 21.20
N GLY A 462 47.18 -17.06 21.54
CA GLY A 462 48.35 -17.49 22.29
C GLY A 462 49.55 -17.81 21.37
N PRO A 463 50.73 -18.11 21.95
CA PRO A 463 51.97 -18.34 21.17
C PRO A 463 51.85 -19.52 20.20
N ALA A 464 51.12 -20.58 20.59
CA ALA A 464 50.88 -21.73 19.75
C ALA A 464 50.03 -21.38 18.51
N GLN A 465 48.97 -20.59 18.70
CA GLN A 465 48.05 -20.16 17.64
C GLN A 465 48.67 -19.15 16.68
N GLN A 466 49.67 -18.39 17.13
CA GLN A 466 50.44 -17.50 16.26
C GLN A 466 51.28 -18.30 15.24
N ALA A 467 51.81 -19.46 15.64
CA ALA A 467 52.61 -20.34 14.79
C ALA A 467 51.79 -21.23 13.84
N GLU A 468 50.46 -21.28 14.00
CA GLU A 468 49.57 -22.05 13.13
C GLU A 468 49.45 -21.44 11.72
N ALA A 469 49.19 -22.30 10.73
CA ALA A 469 48.93 -21.89 9.36
C ALA A 469 47.59 -21.15 9.26
N LEU A 470 47.56 -20.11 8.42
CA LEU A 470 46.38 -19.26 8.24
C LEU A 470 45.42 -19.83 7.20
N THR A 471 44.13 -19.74 7.47
CA THR A 471 43.06 -19.99 6.50
C THR A 471 42.54 -18.70 5.84
N GLN A 472 42.81 -17.54 6.45
CA GLN A 472 42.44 -16.20 5.98
C GLN A 472 43.60 -15.23 6.24
N PRO A 473 43.73 -14.14 5.46
CA PRO A 473 44.74 -13.12 5.72
C PRO A 473 44.57 -12.55 7.12
N ALA A 474 45.69 -12.35 7.81
CA ALA A 474 45.66 -11.92 9.20
C ALA A 474 46.66 -10.79 9.48
N PHE A 475 46.24 -9.90 10.37
CA PHE A 475 47.03 -8.84 10.99
C PHE A 475 47.23 -9.25 12.44
N ASP A 476 48.42 -9.77 12.75
CA ASP A 476 48.79 -10.12 14.11
C ASP A 476 49.42 -8.92 14.79
N VAL A 477 48.76 -8.42 15.83
CA VAL A 477 49.18 -7.24 16.59
C VAL A 477 49.64 -7.69 17.97
N SER A 478 50.95 -7.73 18.17
CA SER A 478 51.56 -7.93 19.48
C SER A 478 51.85 -6.59 20.12
N TYR A 479 51.60 -6.45 21.42
CA TYR A 479 51.95 -5.22 22.12
C TYR A 479 52.54 -5.48 23.51
N THR A 480 53.48 -4.64 23.92
CA THR A 480 54.08 -4.67 25.26
C THR A 480 54.00 -3.28 25.88
N ILE A 481 53.90 -3.25 27.21
CA ILE A 481 53.79 -2.01 27.97
C ILE A 481 55.06 -1.84 28.79
N ARG A 482 55.70 -0.68 28.69
CA ARG A 482 56.91 -0.35 29.44
C ARG A 482 56.74 0.99 30.16
N PRO A 483 57.35 1.19 31.34
CA PRO A 483 57.36 2.49 31.99
C PRO A 483 58.19 3.48 31.14
N SER A 484 57.69 4.71 31.03
CA SER A 484 58.38 5.82 30.35
C SER A 484 59.44 6.51 31.18
N GLY A 485 59.50 6.21 32.47
CA GLY A 485 60.32 6.94 33.43
C GLY A 485 59.78 8.32 33.79
N SER A 486 58.70 8.78 33.15
CA SER A 486 58.01 10.02 33.49
C SER A 486 56.88 9.77 34.48
N VAL A 487 56.68 10.68 35.44
CA VAL A 487 55.57 10.64 36.41
C VAL A 487 54.69 11.85 36.20
N TYR A 488 53.40 11.60 35.97
CA TYR A 488 52.35 12.58 35.78
C TYR A 488 51.64 12.84 37.10
N THR A 489 51.37 14.10 37.38
CA THR A 489 50.56 14.54 38.51
C THR A 489 49.26 15.18 38.00
N SER A 490 48.23 15.19 38.84
CA SER A 490 46.96 15.85 38.52
C SER A 490 46.62 16.84 39.63
N ASP A 491 46.10 18.02 39.29
CA ASP A 491 45.60 18.99 40.27
C ASP A 491 44.44 18.43 41.11
N SER A 492 43.79 17.36 40.64
CA SER A 492 42.65 16.73 41.29
C SER A 492 42.99 15.48 42.11
N SER A 493 44.25 15.03 42.14
CA SER A 493 44.67 13.81 42.84
C SER A 493 46.04 13.99 43.50
N THR A 494 46.20 13.45 44.71
CA THR A 494 47.49 13.45 45.42
C THR A 494 48.44 12.32 44.97
N ARG A 495 48.00 11.45 44.04
CA ARG A 495 48.77 10.32 43.51
C ARG A 495 49.58 10.69 42.27
N GLY A 496 50.67 9.97 42.05
CA GLY A 496 51.47 10.04 40.83
C GLY A 496 51.13 8.89 39.87
N PHE A 497 51.18 9.17 38.57
CA PHE A 497 50.86 8.21 37.51
C PHE A 497 52.07 8.02 36.60
N VAL A 498 52.54 6.79 36.44
CA VAL A 498 53.71 6.52 35.59
C VAL A 498 53.27 6.55 34.14
N GLY A 499 53.92 7.36 33.31
CA GLY A 499 53.66 7.33 31.87
C GLY A 499 54.04 5.97 31.30
N ILE A 500 53.26 5.47 30.34
CA ILE A 500 53.47 4.17 29.71
C ILE A 500 53.88 4.34 28.24
N HIS A 501 54.93 3.63 27.82
CA HIS A 501 55.18 3.32 26.42
C HIS A 501 54.41 2.07 26.04
N VAL A 502 53.84 2.09 24.84
CA VAL A 502 53.28 0.89 24.23
C VAL A 502 54.06 0.60 22.95
N ASP A 503 54.81 -0.50 22.96
CA ASP A 503 55.50 -0.99 21.77
C ASP A 503 54.60 -1.99 21.05
N PHE A 504 54.34 -1.74 19.78
CA PHE A 504 53.55 -2.58 18.90
C PHE A 504 54.46 -3.27 17.88
N HIS A 505 54.29 -4.58 17.75
CA HIS A 505 54.84 -5.38 16.66
C HIS A 505 53.69 -5.92 15.84
N ILE A 506 53.61 -5.48 14.59
CA ILE A 506 52.53 -5.86 13.67
C ILE A 506 53.11 -6.76 12.61
N GLN A 507 52.46 -7.89 12.39
CA GLN A 507 52.82 -8.82 11.33
C GLN A 507 51.58 -9.16 10.49
N MET A 508 51.67 -8.86 9.20
CA MET A 508 50.66 -9.17 8.20
C MET A 508 51.07 -10.43 7.44
N ARG A 509 50.10 -11.32 7.22
CA ARG A 509 50.34 -12.62 6.61
C ARG A 509 49.21 -12.97 5.64
N ILE A 510 49.56 -13.51 4.47
CA ILE A 510 48.60 -14.03 3.48
C ILE A 510 48.72 -15.56 3.44
N PRO A 511 47.60 -16.32 3.49
CA PRO A 511 47.63 -17.78 3.38
C PRO A 511 48.40 -18.24 2.15
N ASP A 512 49.14 -19.35 2.29
CA ASP A 512 49.86 -20.07 1.22
C ASP A 512 50.91 -19.28 0.41
N SER A 513 51.10 -17.98 0.66
CA SER A 513 52.09 -17.13 -0.01
C SER A 513 53.50 -17.28 0.57
N GLY A 514 53.60 -17.61 1.87
CA GLY A 514 54.85 -17.51 2.64
C GLY A 514 55.35 -16.08 2.87
N GLU A 515 54.66 -15.07 2.32
CA GLU A 515 55.04 -13.67 2.46
C GLU A 515 54.50 -13.08 3.76
N THR A 516 55.37 -12.32 4.42
CA THR A 516 55.01 -11.57 5.62
C THR A 516 55.57 -10.17 5.51
N TRP A 517 54.76 -9.19 5.92
CA TRP A 517 55.21 -7.82 6.11
C TRP A 517 55.00 -7.44 7.57
N GLY A 518 55.90 -6.65 8.14
CA GLY A 518 55.77 -6.23 9.52
C GLY A 518 56.23 -4.82 9.77
N LEU A 519 55.67 -4.23 10.81
CA LEU A 519 55.97 -2.89 11.28
C LEU A 519 56.14 -2.92 12.79
N ASP A 520 57.27 -2.41 13.26
CA ASP A 520 57.51 -2.09 14.65
C ASP A 520 57.24 -0.60 14.86
N THR A 521 56.44 -0.28 15.87
CA THR A 521 56.23 1.10 16.27
C THR A 521 56.10 1.23 17.78
N SER A 522 56.52 2.37 18.31
CA SER A 522 56.42 2.68 19.73
C SER A 522 55.61 3.96 19.88
N VAL A 523 54.69 3.96 20.85
CA VAL A 523 53.91 5.16 21.18
C VAL A 523 54.30 5.64 22.57
N GLU A 524 54.78 6.88 22.62
CA GLU A 524 55.15 7.56 23.85
C GLU A 524 53.92 8.22 24.51
N PRO A 525 53.89 8.33 25.85
CA PRO A 525 52.84 9.06 26.53
C PRO A 525 52.96 10.57 26.22
N PRO A 526 51.84 11.29 26.04
CA PRO A 526 51.85 12.72 25.73
C PRO A 526 52.31 13.54 26.94
N GLU A 527 53.08 14.62 26.72
CA GLU A 527 53.56 15.50 27.80
C GLU A 527 52.44 16.01 28.73
N HIS A 528 51.26 16.29 28.15
CA HIS A 528 50.05 16.67 28.89
C HIS A 528 48.79 16.05 28.24
N PHE A 529 47.80 15.69 29.06
CA PHE A 529 46.49 15.25 28.59
C PHE A 529 45.40 15.56 29.61
N THR A 530 44.16 15.66 29.14
CA THR A 530 43.00 15.93 29.97
C THR A 530 42.20 14.65 30.17
N VAL A 531 41.75 14.41 31.41
CA VAL A 531 40.86 13.29 31.75
C VAL A 531 39.45 13.85 31.97
N THR A 532 38.60 13.76 30.95
CA THR A 532 37.25 14.32 30.98
C THR A 532 36.23 13.28 31.47
N SER A 533 35.31 13.67 32.35
CA SER A 533 34.30 12.76 32.95
C SER A 533 33.24 12.21 31.98
N TYR A 534 33.34 12.49 30.68
CA TYR A 534 32.41 12.02 29.65
C TYR A 534 32.72 10.60 29.12
N ASP A 535 33.84 9.98 29.52
CA ASP A 535 34.12 8.53 29.35
C ASP A 535 33.23 7.63 30.25
N ARG A 536 32.03 8.12 30.54
CA ARG A 536 31.07 7.68 31.57
C ARG A 536 30.18 6.50 31.15
N LEU A 537 30.53 5.79 30.08
CA LEU A 537 29.76 4.62 29.62
C LEU A 537 30.07 3.40 30.49
N GLY A 538 29.38 3.30 31.62
CA GLY A 538 29.07 2.04 32.29
C GLY A 538 29.91 1.65 33.51
N PHE A 539 30.56 2.59 34.20
CA PHE A 539 31.29 2.27 35.44
C PHE A 539 30.57 2.88 36.66
N ASP A 540 30.21 2.02 37.63
CA ASP A 540 29.52 2.40 38.86
C ASP A 540 30.33 3.45 39.64
N ALA A 541 29.69 4.59 39.89
CA ALA A 541 30.26 5.73 40.57
C ALA A 541 30.23 5.53 42.08
N ASN A 542 31.26 4.88 42.63
CA ASN A 542 31.67 5.10 44.00
C ASN A 542 33.04 5.78 43.95
N GLY A 543 33.19 6.92 44.63
CA GLY A 543 34.36 7.82 44.59
C GLY A 543 35.66 7.24 45.16
N ASP A 544 36.06 6.08 44.69
CA ASP A 544 37.22 5.32 45.10
C ASP A 544 38.44 5.73 44.26
N SER A 545 39.61 5.88 44.86
CA SER A 545 40.83 6.33 44.15
C SER A 545 41.21 5.37 43.00
N ALA A 546 40.89 4.08 43.14
CA ALA A 546 41.09 3.06 42.10
C ALA A 546 40.27 3.33 40.81
N TYR A 547 39.17 4.07 40.91
CA TYR A 547 38.36 4.49 39.77
C TYR A 547 39.05 5.63 38.99
N GLN A 548 39.58 6.63 39.71
CA GLN A 548 40.29 7.76 39.09
C GLN A 548 41.61 7.30 38.45
N ASP A 549 42.36 6.42 39.12
CA ASP A 549 43.57 5.81 38.56
C ASP A 549 43.27 5.08 37.24
N GLY A 550 42.16 4.35 37.21
CA GLY A 550 41.71 3.62 36.03
C GLY A 550 41.36 4.52 34.84
N LEU A 551 40.87 5.73 35.09
CA LEU A 551 40.58 6.72 34.03
C LEU A 551 41.87 7.28 33.43
N VAL A 552 42.88 7.57 34.24
CA VAL A 552 44.17 8.09 33.75
C VAL A 552 44.84 7.07 32.83
N TYR A 553 44.96 5.82 33.29
CA TYR A 553 45.56 4.75 32.49
C TYR A 553 44.68 4.32 31.31
N SER A 554 43.35 4.48 31.38
CA SER A 554 42.50 4.28 30.20
C SER A 554 42.72 5.34 29.13
N VAL A 555 42.88 6.61 29.51
CA VAL A 555 43.17 7.68 28.54
C VAL A 555 44.56 7.47 27.91
N MET A 556 45.59 7.19 28.71
CA MET A 556 46.93 6.89 28.18
C MET A 556 46.91 5.68 27.24
N GLY A 557 46.25 4.58 27.65
CA GLY A 557 46.10 3.39 26.82
C GLY A 557 45.36 3.69 25.52
N ASN A 558 44.13 4.23 25.60
CA ASN A 558 43.30 4.53 24.43
C ASN A 558 44.04 5.42 23.43
N ARG A 559 44.76 6.44 23.91
CA ARG A 559 45.56 7.33 23.05
C ARG A 559 46.71 6.60 22.37
N ALA A 560 47.44 5.74 23.11
CA ALA A 560 48.50 4.93 22.54
C ALA A 560 47.97 4.02 21.40
N PHE A 561 46.82 3.39 21.63
CA PHE A 561 46.15 2.54 20.64
C PHE A 561 45.54 3.31 19.46
N SER A 562 45.02 4.53 19.65
CA SER A 562 44.56 5.40 18.55
C SER A 562 45.72 5.90 17.69
N ASN A 563 46.83 6.29 18.32
CA ASN A 563 48.04 6.73 17.61
C ASN A 563 48.63 5.64 16.72
N LEU A 564 48.52 4.36 17.12
CA LEU A 564 48.92 3.23 16.29
C LEU A 564 48.20 3.23 14.94
N GLY A 565 46.87 3.40 14.92
CA GLY A 565 46.08 3.41 13.68
C GLY A 565 46.49 4.53 12.74
N ASN A 566 46.82 5.70 13.31
CA ASN A 566 47.35 6.84 12.57
C ASN A 566 48.75 6.56 12.01
N GLN A 567 49.68 6.06 12.82
CA GLN A 567 51.04 5.73 12.40
C GLN A 567 51.06 4.66 11.30
N LEU A 568 50.20 3.65 11.40
CA LEU A 568 50.04 2.66 10.34
C LEU A 568 49.59 3.30 9.04
N SER A 569 48.53 4.11 9.08
CA SER A 569 48.05 4.82 7.90
C SER A 569 49.18 5.65 7.26
N LEU A 570 49.98 6.36 8.05
CA LEU A 570 51.13 7.12 7.57
C LEU A 570 52.27 6.22 7.02
N ALA A 571 52.43 4.99 7.52
CA ALA A 571 53.40 4.03 7.00
C ALA A 571 53.00 3.45 5.62
N PHE A 572 51.70 3.39 5.33
CA PHE A 572 51.20 2.90 4.04
C PHE A 572 51.30 3.93 2.91
N PHE A 573 51.34 5.23 3.21
CA PHE A 573 51.18 6.28 2.21
C PHE A 573 52.35 7.26 2.15
N ARG A 574 52.63 7.84 0.99
CA ARG A 574 53.68 8.86 0.83
C ARG A 574 53.24 10.19 1.44
N PRO A 575 54.16 11.00 2.00
CA PRO A 575 53.83 12.29 2.61
C PRO A 575 53.06 13.28 1.72
N ASP A 576 53.26 13.21 0.39
CA ASP A 576 52.62 14.07 -0.60
C ASP A 576 51.26 13.56 -1.09
N SER A 577 50.85 12.35 -0.68
CA SER A 577 49.59 11.74 -1.09
C SER A 577 48.37 12.34 -0.38
N ASN A 578 47.21 12.23 -1.03
CA ASN A 578 45.94 12.66 -0.44
C ASN A 578 45.58 11.80 0.80
N ALA A 579 45.78 10.49 0.71
CA ALA A 579 45.55 9.57 1.83
C ALA A 579 46.39 9.92 3.06
N TYR A 580 47.68 10.23 2.86
CA TYR A 580 48.56 10.66 3.95
C TYR A 580 48.08 11.95 4.60
N ARG A 581 47.70 12.98 3.81
CA ARG A 581 47.18 14.23 4.36
C ARG A 581 45.88 14.04 5.14
N GLN A 582 45.00 13.16 4.69
CA GLN A 582 43.76 12.83 5.40
C GLN A 582 44.05 12.11 6.73
N ALA A 583 44.94 11.12 6.72
CA ALA A 583 45.39 10.42 7.91
C ALA A 583 46.10 11.37 8.90
N GLN A 584 46.90 12.30 8.40
CA GLN A 584 47.57 13.32 9.21
C GLN A 584 46.56 14.27 9.87
N VAL A 585 45.55 14.76 9.13
CA VAL A 585 44.49 15.62 9.69
C VAL A 585 43.67 14.87 10.76
N ALA A 586 43.39 13.58 10.55
CA ALA A 586 42.73 12.74 11.55
C ALA A 586 43.60 12.60 12.81
N SER A 587 44.90 12.31 12.63
CA SER A 587 45.87 12.21 13.71
C SER A 587 46.04 13.53 14.49
N GLU A 588 46.11 14.66 13.80
CA GLU A 588 46.24 15.99 14.43
C GLU A 588 45.01 16.37 15.25
N ARG A 589 43.80 15.94 14.86
CA ARG A 589 42.57 16.15 15.63
C ARG A 589 42.53 15.31 16.90
N ASP A 590 42.90 14.03 16.81
CA ASP A 590 42.99 13.14 17.98
C ASP A 590 44.07 13.63 18.97
N MET A 591 45.17 14.19 18.45
CA MET A 591 46.20 14.84 19.28
C MET A 591 45.71 16.13 19.96
N ARG A 592 44.74 16.85 19.38
CA ARG A 592 44.13 18.04 20.00
C ARG A 592 43.01 17.74 20.99
N GLY A 593 42.52 16.49 21.04
CA GLY A 593 41.45 16.09 21.96
C GLY A 593 40.07 16.59 21.56
N ASP A 594 39.89 16.98 20.29
CA ASP A 594 38.59 17.38 19.76
C ASP A 594 37.71 16.13 19.55
N PRO A 595 36.44 16.12 19.99
CA PRO A 595 35.57 14.98 19.76
C PRO A 595 35.33 14.76 18.25
N PRO A 596 35.19 13.50 17.80
CA PRO A 596 34.89 13.22 16.40
C PRO A 596 33.55 13.85 16.04
N ARG A 597 33.51 14.67 14.99
CA ARG A 597 32.22 15.07 14.40
C ARG A 597 31.59 13.84 13.76
N PRO A 598 30.28 13.58 13.93
CA PRO A 598 29.59 12.57 13.15
C PRO A 598 29.82 12.88 11.67
N GLY A 599 30.36 11.91 10.94
CA GLY A 599 30.83 12.10 9.58
C GLY A 599 29.73 12.59 8.65
N LEU A 600 29.93 13.78 8.07
CA LEU A 600 29.18 14.27 6.90
C LEU A 600 29.72 13.65 5.59
N GLY A 601 30.50 12.56 5.68
CA GLY A 601 31.27 11.98 4.58
C GLY A 601 30.46 11.31 3.46
N ASN A 602 29.14 11.19 3.62
CA ASN A 602 28.24 10.62 2.61
C ASN A 602 27.19 11.63 2.08
N LEU A 603 27.38 12.93 2.35
CA LEU A 603 26.47 13.93 1.78
C LEU A 603 26.96 14.39 0.40
N PRO A 604 26.04 14.52 -0.58
CA PRO A 604 26.38 15.13 -1.86
C PRO A 604 26.91 16.56 -1.63
N PRO A 605 27.83 17.04 -2.49
CA PRO A 605 28.64 18.24 -2.24
C PRO A 605 27.81 19.52 -2.03
N ASP A 606 26.59 19.56 -2.53
CA ASP A 606 25.60 20.63 -2.34
C ASP A 606 25.06 20.71 -0.90
N LEU A 607 24.88 19.58 -0.22
CA LEU A 607 24.40 19.55 1.16
C LEU A 607 25.49 19.90 2.18
N ALA A 608 26.76 19.57 1.87
CA ALA A 608 27.91 19.94 2.68
C ALA A 608 28.12 21.46 2.70
N GLU A 609 27.90 22.14 1.57
CA GLU A 609 27.98 23.60 1.45
C GLU A 609 26.81 24.30 2.16
N ALA A 610 25.60 23.73 2.11
CA ALA A 610 24.43 24.25 2.81
C ALA A 610 24.56 24.19 4.34
N LEU A 611 25.15 23.11 4.89
CA LEU A 611 25.37 22.95 6.32
C LEU A 611 26.56 23.77 6.86
N GLY A 612 27.54 24.08 6.00
CA GLY A 612 28.67 24.96 6.34
C GLY A 612 28.30 26.43 6.52
N ASN A 613 27.15 26.85 6.00
CA ASN A 613 26.67 28.24 6.03
C ASN A 613 25.69 28.55 7.18
N LEU A 614 25.41 27.60 8.08
CA LEU A 614 24.59 27.85 9.25
C LEU A 614 25.41 28.51 10.38
N PRO A 615 24.91 29.57 11.03
CA PRO A 615 25.61 30.20 12.15
C PRO A 615 25.74 29.21 13.31
N SER A 616 26.93 29.11 13.88
CA SER A 616 27.21 28.22 15.01
C SER A 616 26.40 28.61 16.24
N GLY A 617 25.34 27.86 16.53
CA GLY A 617 24.55 28.02 17.73
C GLY A 617 23.12 27.49 17.62
N TYR A 618 22.95 26.20 17.33
CA TYR A 618 21.81 25.37 17.71
C TYR A 618 22.24 23.91 17.85
#